data_AF-A0AAE9ZA13-F1
#
_entry.id   AF-A0AAE9ZA13-F1
#
_cell.length_a   1.000
_cell.length_b   1.000
_cell.length_c   1.000
_cell.angle_alpha   90.00
_cell.angle_beta   90.00
_cell.angle_gamma   90.00
#
_symmetry.space_group_name_H-M   'P 1'
#
loop_
_entity.id
_entity.type
_entity.pdbx_description
1 polymer ?
#
loop_
_entity_poly.entity_id
_entity_poly.type
_entity_poly.pdbx_seq_one_letter_code
_entity_poly.pdbx_strand_id
1 'polypeptide(L)'
;MRSFSIIVFFTSALVICACASNLAAESSEIIDDDVIAAMMERHCVSCHAANPSDPIYQYPAGGLSLETLDGVRNFAWEIRLQTVDSDLMPLGNTTGMTDSERKTLGAWLDQQDE
;
A
#
# COMPACT_ATOMS: atom_id res chain seq x y z
N MET A 1 0.18 44.64 -66.15
CA MET A 1 1.55 44.47 -65.62
C MET A 1 1.84 45.59 -64.66
N ARG A 2 1.84 45.30 -63.35
CA ARG A 2 2.54 45.98 -62.24
C ARG A 2 2.01 45.38 -60.94
N SER A 3 2.76 44.41 -60.44
CA SER A 3 2.47 43.67 -59.22
C SER A 3 2.46 44.61 -58.01
N PHE A 4 1.35 44.59 -57.29
CA PHE A 4 1.24 45.02 -55.90
C PHE A 4 0.90 43.76 -55.10
N SER A 5 1.63 43.50 -54.01
CA SER A 5 1.11 42.97 -52.73
C SER A 5 2.31 42.58 -51.86
N ILE A 6 2.62 43.37 -50.84
CA ILE A 6 2.14 43.24 -49.45
C ILE A 6 2.91 42.13 -48.71
N ILE A 7 3.83 42.58 -47.87
CA ILE A 7 4.40 41.82 -46.75
C ILE A 7 3.26 41.60 -45.75
N VAL A 8 2.88 40.34 -45.51
CA VAL A 8 2.07 39.97 -44.34
C VAL A 8 2.97 39.14 -43.43
N PHE A 9 3.36 39.74 -42.30
CA PHE A 9 3.89 39.04 -41.14
C PHE A 9 2.81 38.08 -40.64
N PHE A 10 2.98 36.78 -40.85
CA PHE A 10 2.10 35.77 -40.28
C PHE A 10 2.41 35.63 -38.79
N THR A 11 1.71 36.43 -37.99
CA THR A 11 1.57 36.24 -36.56
C THR A 11 0.71 35.01 -36.27
N SER A 12 1.15 34.21 -35.30
CA SER A 12 0.33 33.37 -34.42
C SER A 12 -0.34 32.12 -35.01
N ALA A 13 0.04 30.95 -34.48
CA ALA A 13 -0.88 30.08 -33.75
C ALA A 13 -0.08 28.95 -33.06
N LEU A 14 0.41 29.23 -31.85
CA LEU A 14 0.91 28.21 -30.95
C LEU A 14 -0.31 27.47 -30.39
N VAL A 15 -0.61 26.30 -30.94
CA VAL A 15 -1.65 25.40 -30.43
C VAL A 15 -1.06 24.68 -29.20
N ILE A 16 -1.19 25.29 -28.02
CA ILE A 16 -1.03 24.58 -26.74
C ILE A 16 -2.38 23.93 -26.44
N CYS A 17 -2.55 22.68 -26.86
CA CYS A 17 -3.55 21.80 -26.27
C CYS A 17 -3.04 21.42 -24.89
N ALA A 18 -3.35 22.23 -23.88
CA ALA A 18 -3.11 21.87 -22.49
C ALA A 18 -4.11 20.78 -22.09
N CYS A 19 -3.76 19.52 -22.36
CA CYS A 19 -4.26 18.43 -21.53
C CYS A 19 -3.64 18.66 -20.15
N ALA A 20 -4.40 19.30 -19.26
CA ALA A 20 -4.07 19.34 -17.84
C ALA A 20 -4.18 17.91 -17.32
N SER A 21 -3.12 17.12 -17.50
CA SER A 21 -2.88 15.93 -16.72
C SER A 21 -2.79 16.41 -15.28
N ASN A 22 -3.86 16.21 -14.52
CA ASN A 22 -3.74 16.12 -13.08
C ASN A 22 -2.78 14.96 -12.81
N LEU A 23 -1.48 15.27 -12.71
CA LEU A 23 -0.60 14.51 -11.86
C LEU A 23 -1.18 14.71 -10.46
N ALA A 24 -2.12 13.84 -10.09
CA ALA A 24 -2.36 13.53 -8.71
C ALA A 24 -0.99 13.10 -8.19
N ALA A 25 -0.34 14.02 -7.48
CA ALA A 25 0.87 13.72 -6.76
C ALA A 25 0.50 12.58 -5.80
N GLU A 26 0.97 11.37 -6.11
CA GLU A 26 1.10 10.31 -5.12
C GLU A 26 2.16 10.79 -4.12
N SER A 27 1.71 11.61 -3.18
CA SER A 27 2.44 11.78 -1.93
C SER A 27 2.22 10.49 -1.17
N SER A 28 3.09 9.49 -1.42
CA SER A 28 3.19 8.31 -0.57
C SER A 28 3.57 8.80 0.82
N GLU A 29 2.57 8.90 1.70
CA GLU A 29 2.80 9.17 3.11
C GLU A 29 3.54 7.95 3.68
N ILE A 30 4.76 8.16 4.18
CA ILE A 30 5.52 7.11 4.85
C ILE A 30 4.74 6.67 6.08
N ILE A 31 4.43 5.38 6.16
CA ILE A 31 3.71 4.81 7.29
C ILE A 31 4.74 4.41 8.33
N ASP A 32 4.54 4.86 9.56
CA ASP A 32 5.44 4.57 10.67
C ASP A 32 5.39 3.07 11.03
N ASP A 33 6.58 2.48 11.20
CA ASP A 33 6.80 1.12 11.67
C ASP A 33 6.08 0.84 13.00
N ASP A 34 5.97 1.83 13.89
CA ASP A 34 5.27 1.70 15.18
C ASP A 34 3.75 1.45 15.00
N VAL A 35 3.15 2.01 13.95
CA VAL A 35 1.73 1.79 13.62
C VAL A 35 1.50 0.33 13.23
N ILE A 36 2.41 -0.21 12.42
CA ILE A 36 2.32 -1.60 11.95
C ILE A 36 2.63 -2.58 13.08
N ALA A 37 3.63 -2.30 13.91
CA ALA A 37 3.92 -3.12 15.09
C ALA A 37 2.69 -3.24 16.01
N ALA A 38 1.99 -2.13 16.26
CA ALA A 38 0.77 -2.13 17.06
C ALA A 38 -0.39 -2.91 16.40
N MET A 39 -0.48 -2.89 15.07
CA MET A 39 -1.47 -3.68 14.34
C MET A 39 -1.16 -5.18 14.38
N MET A 40 0.12 -5.58 14.22
CA MET A 40 0.51 -6.98 14.29
C MET A 40 0.21 -7.56 15.67
N GLU A 41 0.53 -6.82 16.74
CA GLU A 41 0.23 -7.22 18.11
C GLU A 41 -1.28 -7.46 18.32
N ARG A 42 -2.11 -6.56 17.78
CA ARG A 42 -3.57 -6.62 17.95
C ARG A 42 -4.24 -7.74 17.14
N HIS A 43 -3.75 -8.00 15.93
CA HIS A 43 -4.46 -8.79 14.93
C HIS A 43 -3.82 -10.12 14.57
N CYS A 44 -2.50 -10.28 14.79
CA CYS A 44 -1.72 -11.36 14.21
C CYS A 44 -1.00 -12.21 15.26
N VAL A 45 -0.40 -11.57 16.27
CA VAL A 45 0.55 -12.20 17.21
C VAL A 45 -0.08 -13.32 18.04
N SER A 46 -1.37 -13.28 18.36
CA SER A 46 -2.02 -14.34 19.16
C SER A 46 -1.85 -15.75 18.57
N CYS A 47 -1.82 -15.85 17.24
CA CYS A 47 -1.65 -17.11 16.49
C CYS A 47 -0.28 -17.23 15.82
N HIS A 48 0.39 -16.12 15.54
CA HIS A 48 1.64 -16.05 14.78
C HIS A 48 2.88 -15.70 15.63
N ALA A 49 2.77 -15.72 16.96
CA ALA A 49 3.94 -15.61 17.83
C ALA A 49 4.80 -16.88 17.82
N ALA A 50 6.09 -16.74 18.17
CA ALA A 50 6.98 -17.85 18.49
C ALA A 50 6.40 -18.76 19.58
N ASN A 51 5.67 -18.15 20.52
CA ASN A 51 4.88 -18.84 21.52
C ASN A 51 3.42 -18.32 21.49
N PRO A 52 2.55 -18.89 20.63
CA PRO A 52 1.16 -18.45 20.46
C PRO A 52 0.39 -18.47 21.78
N SER A 53 -0.46 -17.47 21.98
CA SER A 53 -1.39 -17.42 23.11
C SER A 53 -2.73 -18.07 22.80
N ASP A 54 -3.07 -18.21 21.51
CA ASP A 54 -4.23 -18.99 21.07
C ASP A 54 -3.98 -20.49 21.31
N PRO A 55 -4.85 -21.19 22.07
CA PRO A 55 -4.63 -22.58 22.47
C PRO A 55 -4.71 -23.58 21.31
N ILE A 56 -5.18 -23.18 20.12
CA ILE A 56 -5.22 -24.03 18.93
C ILE A 56 -3.81 -24.26 18.37
N TYR A 57 -2.88 -23.33 18.59
CA TYR A 57 -1.56 -23.35 17.99
C TYR A 57 -0.45 -23.61 19.02
N GLN A 58 0.40 -24.61 18.75
CA GLN A 58 1.60 -24.90 19.57
C GLN A 58 2.87 -24.22 19.02
N TYR A 59 2.81 -23.76 17.77
CA TYR A 59 3.86 -23.09 17.02
C TYR A 59 3.20 -21.99 16.16
N PRO A 60 3.95 -20.98 15.67
CA PRO A 60 3.38 -19.94 14.82
C PRO A 60 2.52 -20.54 13.71
N ALA A 61 1.30 -20.05 13.54
CA ALA A 61 0.38 -20.54 12.52
C ALA A 61 1.04 -20.47 11.14
N GLY A 62 1.05 -21.60 10.42
CA GLY A 62 1.73 -21.74 9.12
C GLY A 62 3.27 -21.64 9.16
N GLY A 63 3.88 -21.53 10.34
CA GLY A 63 5.32 -21.24 10.48
C GLY A 63 5.68 -19.76 10.27
N LEU A 64 4.70 -18.86 10.20
CA LEU A 64 4.88 -17.42 10.01
C LEU A 64 4.99 -16.75 11.37
N SER A 65 6.19 -16.28 11.73
CA SER A 65 6.43 -15.51 12.95
C SER A 65 6.29 -14.01 12.66
N LEU A 66 5.28 -13.37 13.26
CA LEU A 66 4.88 -11.99 12.95
C LEU A 66 5.03 -11.02 14.14
N GLU A 67 5.84 -11.38 15.15
CA GLU A 67 6.11 -10.55 16.34
C GLU A 67 7.05 -9.36 16.07
N THR A 68 7.81 -9.43 14.98
CA THR A 68 8.81 -8.43 14.63
C THR A 68 8.57 -7.93 13.22
N LEU A 69 8.91 -6.67 12.95
CA LEU A 69 8.77 -6.10 11.61
C LEU A 69 9.65 -6.82 10.58
N ASP A 70 10.79 -7.37 10.98
CA ASP A 70 11.59 -8.22 10.10
C ASP A 70 10.84 -9.50 9.71
N GLY A 71 10.11 -10.11 10.66
CA GLY A 71 9.19 -11.21 10.36
C GLY A 71 8.09 -10.78 9.39
N VAL A 72 7.46 -9.63 9.63
CA VAL A 72 6.43 -9.07 8.73
C VAL A 72 6.97 -8.87 7.32
N ARG A 73 8.16 -8.28 7.17
CA ARG A 73 8.84 -8.08 5.87
C ARG A 73 9.16 -9.42 5.20
N ASN A 74 9.69 -10.38 5.95
CA ASN A 74 10.01 -11.71 5.42
C ASN A 74 8.80 -12.48 4.88
N PHE A 75 7.60 -12.18 5.41
CA PHE A 75 6.33 -12.81 5.01
C PHE A 75 5.36 -11.82 4.37
N ALA A 76 5.87 -10.73 3.77
CA ALA A 76 5.07 -9.64 3.22
C ALA A 76 4.06 -10.14 2.17
N TRP A 77 4.47 -11.09 1.33
CA TRP A 77 3.62 -11.71 0.31
C TRP A 77 2.41 -12.42 0.92
N GLU A 78 2.63 -13.27 1.92
CA GLU A 78 1.57 -14.00 2.60
C GLU A 78 0.62 -13.05 3.32
N ILE A 79 1.15 -12.03 3.99
CA ILE A 79 0.35 -11.02 4.69
C ILE A 79 -0.54 -10.26 3.70
N ARG A 80 0.01 -9.82 2.57
CA ARG A 80 -0.75 -9.15 1.50
C ARG A 80 -1.88 -10.05 1.00
N LEU A 81 -1.56 -11.28 0.60
CA LEU A 81 -2.55 -12.18 0.02
C LEU A 81 -3.68 -12.52 1.00
N GLN A 82 -3.34 -12.80 2.26
CA GLN A 82 -4.30 -13.29 3.25
C GLN A 82 -5.06 -12.16 3.97
N THR A 83 -4.44 -10.99 4.14
CA THR A 83 -4.99 -9.90 4.94
C THR A 83 -5.43 -8.72 4.08
N VAL A 84 -4.70 -8.35 3.04
CA VAL A 84 -5.01 -7.14 2.26
C VAL A 84 -5.92 -7.47 1.08
N ASP A 85 -5.61 -8.54 0.36
CA ASP A 85 -6.29 -8.84 -0.92
C ASP A 85 -7.56 -9.69 -0.74
N SER A 86 -7.58 -10.55 0.28
CA SER A 86 -8.68 -11.52 0.48
C SER A 86 -9.51 -11.32 1.75
N ASP A 87 -9.07 -10.43 2.64
CA ASP A 87 -9.67 -10.20 3.97
C ASP A 87 -9.83 -11.46 4.84
N LEU A 88 -9.15 -12.56 4.49
CA LEU A 88 -9.33 -13.85 5.17
C LEU A 88 -8.78 -13.82 6.60
N MET A 89 -7.68 -13.11 6.79
CA MET A 89 -7.05 -12.92 8.10
C MET A 89 -7.43 -11.56 8.68
N PRO A 90 -7.62 -11.43 10.00
CA PRO A 90 -7.68 -12.52 10.98
C PRO A 90 -8.87 -13.45 10.72
N LEU A 91 -8.75 -14.75 11.02
CA LEU A 91 -9.79 -15.74 10.71
C LEU A 91 -11.15 -15.32 11.29
N GLY A 92 -12.16 -15.17 10.43
CA GLY A 92 -13.50 -14.72 10.84
C GLY A 92 -13.53 -13.29 11.39
N ASN A 93 -12.48 -12.51 11.18
CA ASN A 93 -12.25 -11.17 11.70
C ASN A 93 -12.48 -11.03 13.21
N THR A 94 -12.04 -12.02 14.01
CA THR A 94 -12.28 -12.11 15.46
C THR A 94 -11.74 -10.91 16.26
N THR A 95 -10.74 -10.21 15.74
CA THR A 95 -10.13 -9.03 16.36
C THR A 95 -10.72 -7.70 15.87
N GLY A 96 -11.67 -7.73 14.92
CA GLY A 96 -12.31 -6.54 14.38
C GLY A 96 -11.41 -5.65 13.52
N MET A 97 -10.48 -6.24 12.76
CA MET A 97 -9.63 -5.51 11.82
C MET A 97 -10.51 -4.83 10.76
N THR A 98 -10.27 -3.54 10.55
CA THR A 98 -11.06 -2.68 9.67
C THR A 98 -10.45 -2.58 8.26
N ASP A 99 -11.26 -2.23 7.26
CA ASP A 99 -10.78 -1.96 5.90
C ASP A 99 -9.73 -0.84 5.87
N SER A 100 -9.82 0.13 6.79
CA SER A 100 -8.84 1.22 6.90
C SER A 100 -7.49 0.69 7.39
N GLU A 101 -7.49 -0.21 8.38
CA GLU A 101 -6.28 -0.87 8.85
C GLU A 101 -5.68 -1.72 7.73
N ARG A 102 -6.48 -2.50 6.99
CA ARG A 102 -5.99 -3.29 5.84
C ARG A 102 -5.33 -2.42 4.78
N LYS A 103 -5.92 -1.27 4.45
CA LYS A 103 -5.32 -0.30 3.52
C LYS A 103 -4.00 0.27 4.05
N THR A 104 -3.95 0.57 5.35
CA THR A 104 -2.72 1.06 6.01
C THR A 104 -1.63 0.01 5.94
N LEU A 105 -1.94 -1.26 6.25
CA LEU A 105 -1.01 -2.37 6.13
C LEU A 105 -0.54 -2.57 4.69
N GLY A 106 -1.46 -2.54 3.72
CA GLY A 106 -1.13 -2.67 2.30
C GLY A 106 -0.18 -1.58 1.81
N ALA A 107 -0.44 -0.32 2.16
CA ALA A 107 0.42 0.80 1.80
C ALA A 107 1.81 0.71 2.46
N TRP A 108 1.91 0.21 3.69
CA TRP A 108 3.21 -0.02 4.32
C TRP A 108 3.98 -1.17 3.66
N LEU A 109 3.29 -2.24 3.25
CA LEU A 109 3.91 -3.36 2.53
C LEU A 109 4.48 -2.89 1.18
N ASP A 110 3.76 -2.03 0.46
CA ASP A 110 4.25 -1.43 -0.79
C ASP A 110 5.55 -0.63 -0.59
N GLN A 111 5.75 -0.02 0.60
CA GLN A 111 7.00 0.69 0.94
C GLN A 111 8.20 -0.26 1.19
N GLN A 112 7.96 -1.56 1.36
CA GLN A 112 9.02 -2.55 1.60
C GLN A 112 9.49 -3.24 0.30
N ASP A 113 8.74 -3.10 -0.79
CA ASP A 113 9.03 -3.72 -2.09
C ASP A 113 9.90 -2.83 -3.02
N GLU A 114 10.36 -1.66 -2.53
CA GLU A 114 11.28 -0.73 -3.21
C GLU A 114 12.77 -1.07 -2.97
#